data_AF-A0A352S770-F1
#
_entry.id   AF-A0A352S770-F1
#
_cell.length_a   1.000
_cell.length_b   1.000
_cell.length_c   1.000
_cell.angle_alpha   90.00
_cell.angle_beta   90.00
_cell.angle_gamma   90.00
#
_symmetry.space_group_name_H-M   'P 1'
#
loop_
_entity.id
_entity.type
_entity.pdbx_description
1 polymer ?
#
loop_
_entity_poly.entity_id
_entity_poly.type
_entity_poly.pdbx_seq_one_letter_code
_entity_poly.pdbx_strand_id
1 'polypeptide(L)' 'WLERLRRLECVALDANHRELDAAVIGAAHSAGFKVLCYTVNDPARAANLLSWGLDGLITDAVDQIAPQS' A
#
# COMPACT_ATOMS: atom_id res chain seq x y z
N TRP A 1 -12.04 -7.05 -0.49
CA TRP A 1 -11.88 -5.61 -0.17
C TRP A 1 -12.72 -4.72 -1.09
N LEU A 2 -12.76 -4.99 -2.40
CA LEU A 2 -13.42 -4.14 -3.42
C LEU A 2 -14.87 -3.72 -3.10
N GLU A 3 -15.78 -4.67 -2.88
CA GLU A 3 -17.19 -4.35 -2.60
C GLU A 3 -17.36 -3.49 -1.35
N ARG A 4 -16.51 -3.71 -0.34
CA ARG A 4 -16.52 -2.95 0.91
C ARG A 4 -16.08 -1.51 0.68
N LEU A 5 -15.00 -1.30 -0.09
CA LEU A 5 -14.53 0.04 -0.44
C LEU A 5 -15.58 0.81 -1.23
N ARG A 6 -16.23 0.18 -2.20
CA ARG A 6 -17.31 0.80 -2.98
C ARG A 6 -18.51 1.19 -2.11
N ARG A 7 -18.97 0.27 -1.25
CA ARG A 7 -20.13 0.50 -0.38
C ARG A 7 -19.89 1.62 0.64
N LEU A 8 -18.65 1.80 1.08
CA LEU A 8 -18.26 2.81 2.06
C LEU A 8 -17.71 4.08 1.39
N GLU A 9 -17.78 4.18 0.06
CA GLU A 9 -17.29 5.32 -0.72
C GLU A 9 -15.83 5.68 -0.38
N CYS A 10 -15.00 4.66 -0.12
CA CYS A 10 -13.60 4.84 0.19
C CYS A 10 -12.82 5.31 -1.05
N VAL A 11 -11.72 6.02 -0.81
CA VAL A 11 -10.77 6.44 -1.87
C VAL A 11 -9.51 5.58 -1.91
N ALA A 12 -9.27 4.78 -0.86
CA ALA A 12 -8.06 3.98 -0.71
C ALA A 12 -8.32 2.65 -0.01
N LEU A 13 -7.47 1.66 -0.32
CA LEU A 13 -7.24 0.46 0.47
C LEU A 13 -6.03 0.70 1.38
N ASP A 14 -6.26 0.77 2.69
CA ASP A 14 -5.18 0.78 3.69
C ASP A 14 -5.16 -0.56 4.43
N ALA A 15 -4.06 -1.31 4.29
CA ALA A 15 -4.01 -2.72 4.72
C ALA A 15 -2.66 -3.14 5.30
N ASN A 16 -2.65 -4.25 6.04
CA ASN A 16 -1.41 -4.86 6.50
C ASN A 16 -0.54 -5.27 5.30
N HIS A 17 0.73 -4.86 5.31
CA HIS A 17 1.64 -5.12 4.19
C HIS A 17 1.82 -6.60 3.84
N ARG A 18 1.53 -7.53 4.75
CA ARG A 18 1.61 -8.99 4.52
C ARG A 18 0.50 -9.53 3.61
N GLU A 19 -0.60 -8.78 3.49
CA GLU A 19 -1.75 -9.13 2.64
C GLU A 19 -1.65 -8.49 1.25
N LEU A 20 -0.59 -7.72 1.00
CA LEU A 20 -0.35 -7.06 -0.29
C LEU A 20 0.66 -7.83 -1.13
N ASP A 21 0.32 -8.00 -2.40
CA ASP A 21 1.22 -8.38 -3.47
C ASP A 21 0.97 -7.49 -4.70
N ALA A 22 1.74 -7.70 -5.76
CA ALA A 22 1.59 -6.94 -7.00
C ALA A 22 0.18 -7.09 -7.63
N ALA A 23 -0.47 -8.25 -7.47
CA ALA A 23 -1.78 -8.50 -8.04
C ALA A 23 -2.88 -7.73 -7.28
N VAL A 24 -2.82 -7.71 -5.95
CA VAL A 24 -3.76 -6.94 -5.12
C VAL A 24 -3.62 -5.44 -5.37
N ILE A 25 -2.37 -4.93 -5.44
CA ILE A 25 -2.11 -3.51 -5.72
C ILE A 25 -2.65 -3.13 -7.11
N GLY A 26 -2.31 -3.90 -8.14
CA GLY A 26 -2.78 -3.66 -9.50
C GLY A 26 -4.31 -3.74 -9.64
N ALA A 27 -4.96 -4.68 -8.94
CA ALA A 27 -6.41 -4.77 -8.92
C ALA A 27 -7.09 -3.57 -8.23
N ALA A 28 -6.51 -3.04 -7.15
CA ALA A 28 -7.01 -1.85 -6.47
C ALA A 28 -6.89 -0.60 -7.35
N HIS A 29 -5.74 -0.40 -7.99
CA HIS A 29 -5.54 0.69 -8.95
C HIS A 29 -6.49 0.59 -10.14
N SER A 30 -6.66 -0.59 -10.72
CA SER A 30 -7.59 -0.82 -11.84
C SER A 30 -9.05 -0.51 -11.46
N ALA A 31 -9.38 -0.61 -10.18
CA ALA A 31 -10.69 -0.25 -9.65
C ALA A 31 -10.81 1.22 -9.19
N GLY A 32 -9.75 2.03 -9.35
CA GLY A 32 -9.73 3.45 -9.05
C GLY A 32 -9.34 3.82 -7.61
N PHE A 33 -8.82 2.88 -6.82
CA PHE A 33 -8.43 3.13 -5.43
C PHE A 33 -6.93 3.33 -5.29
N LYS A 34 -6.52 4.18 -4.34
CA LYS A 34 -5.14 4.25 -3.84
C LYS A 34 -4.82 3.06 -2.94
N VAL A 35 -3.55 2.71 -2.79
CA VAL A 35 -3.11 1.63 -1.89
C VAL A 35 -2.08 2.14 -0.89
N LEU A 36 -2.38 2.00 0.38
CA LEU A 36 -1.49 2.29 1.50
C LEU A 36 -1.27 1.03 2.33
N CYS A 37 -0.17 0.99 3.09
CA CYS A 37 0.05 -0.10 4.02
C CYS A 37 0.81 0.28 5.30
N TYR A 38 0.60 -0.53 6.33
CA TYR A 38 1.24 -0.40 7.64
C TYR A 38 1.67 -1.78 8.22
N THR A 39 2.53 -1.83 9.24
CA THR A 39 3.64 -0.88 9.49
C THR A 39 4.90 -1.53 8.93
N VAL A 40 5.50 -0.93 7.90
CA VAL A 40 6.60 -1.55 7.16
C VAL A 40 7.93 -1.03 7.68
N ASN A 41 8.61 -1.83 8.50
CA ASN A 41 9.90 -1.47 9.09
C ASN A 41 11.10 -2.11 8.38
N ASP A 42 10.86 -3.01 7.42
CA ASP A 42 11.90 -3.66 6.61
C ASP A 42 12.10 -2.90 5.27
N PRO A 43 13.28 -2.30 5.01
CA PRO A 43 13.58 -1.60 3.77
C PRO A 43 13.44 -2.45 2.51
N ALA A 44 13.75 -3.75 2.57
CA ALA A 44 13.61 -4.65 1.42
C ALA A 44 12.13 -4.86 1.09
N ARG A 45 11.29 -5.03 2.11
CA ARG A 45 9.84 -5.11 1.91
C ARG A 45 9.26 -3.79 1.40
N ALA A 46 9.70 -2.66 1.94
CA ALA A 46 9.30 -1.34 1.46
C ALA A 46 9.64 -1.17 -0.02
N ALA A 47 10.86 -1.50 -0.44
CA ALA A 47 11.28 -1.43 -1.84
C ALA A 47 10.41 -2.30 -2.76
N ASN A 48 10.08 -3.53 -2.36
CA ASN A 48 9.19 -4.40 -3.13
C ASN A 48 7.79 -3.76 -3.32
N LEU A 49 7.16 -3.30 -2.23
CA LEU A 49 5.84 -2.70 -2.29
C LEU A 49 5.81 -1.42 -3.14
N LEU A 50 6.82 -0.56 -2.98
CA LEU A 50 6.96 0.66 -3.76
C LEU A 50 7.17 0.33 -5.25
N SER A 51 7.97 -0.71 -5.57
CA SER A 51 8.15 -1.16 -6.96
C SER A 51 6.87 -1.70 -7.61
N TRP A 52 5.90 -2.15 -6.80
CA TRP A 52 4.58 -2.58 -7.28
C TRP A 52 3.59 -1.42 -7.40
N GLY A 53 3.99 -0.20 -7.04
CA GLY A 53 3.19 1.02 -7.18
C GLY A 53 2.42 1.43 -5.92
N LEU A 54 2.81 0.97 -4.73
CA LEU A 54 2.21 1.43 -3.46
C LEU A 54 2.18 2.97 -3.38
N ASP A 55 1.04 3.55 -3.04
CA ASP A 55 0.84 5.01 -2.99
C ASP A 55 1.25 5.63 -1.64
N GLY A 56 1.27 4.84 -0.55
CA GLY A 56 1.68 5.33 0.76
C GLY A 56 2.15 4.23 1.70
N LEU A 57 3.19 4.51 2.48
CA LEU A 57 3.84 3.58 3.39
C LEU A 57 3.90 4.18 4.78
N ILE A 58 3.37 3.47 5.77
CA ILE A 58 3.43 3.83 7.19
C ILE A 58 4.55 3.00 7.82
N THR A 59 5.50 3.66 8.49
CA THR A 59 6.71 3.03 9.06
C THR A 59 7.11 3.68 10.37
N ASP A 60 7.66 2.88 11.28
CA ASP A 60 8.38 3.36 12.47
C ASP A 60 9.87 3.58 12.16
N ALA A 61 10.40 2.95 11.11
CA ALA A 61 11.80 3.01 10.69
C ALA A 61 12.09 4.22 9.80
N VAL A 62 11.63 5.40 10.23
CA VAL A 62 11.75 6.67 9.48
C VAL A 62 13.20 7.12 9.26
N ASP A 63 14.13 6.59 10.05
CA ASP A 63 15.58 6.77 9.91
C ASP A 63 16.18 5.95 8.76
N GLN A 64 15.50 4.90 8.31
CA GLN A 64 15.96 3.99 7.26
C GLN A 64 15.13 4.07 5.97
N ILE A 65 13.85 4.46 6.07
CA ILE A 65 12.93 4.53 4.95
C ILE A 65 12.48 5.99 4.79
N ALA A 66 13.10 6.68 3.85
CA ALA A 66 12.85 8.09 3.56
C ALA A 66 11.76 8.29 2.48
N PRO A 67 11.05 9.43 2.48
CA PRO A 67 10.15 9.80 1.39
C PRO A 67 10.87 9.82 0.03
N GLN A 68 10.22 9.29 -1.00
CA GLN A 68 10.71 9.38 -2.38
C GLN A 68 10.18 10.68 -3.02
N SER A 69 11.07 11.40 -3.72
CA SER A 69 10.78 12.70 -4.36
C SER A 69 10.23 12.54 -5.77
#